data_AF-A0A9X0AJT0-F1
#
_entry.id   AF-A0A9X0AJT0-F1
#
_cell.length_a   1.000
_cell.length_b   1.000
_cell.length_c   1.000
_cell.angle_alpha   90.00
_cell.angle_beta   90.00
_cell.angle_gamma   90.00
#
_symmetry.space_group_name_H-M   'P 1'
#
loop_
_entity.id
_entity.type
_entity.pdbx_description
1 polymer ?
#
loop_
_entity_poly.entity_id
_entity_poly.type
_entity_poly.pdbx_seq_one_letter_code
_entity_poly.pdbx_strand_id
1 'polypeptide(L)'
;MISPGFAVDEGLRSPTSQAAKKEGRERAWDPEDMSLFKPERWIVKEDFDATAGPQLAFGLGTRGCYGKRLVYMEMRILLTLIVWNFELLACPAALSGYKSILITTNEPRQCYVKLKNIAGS
;
A
#
# COMPACT_ATOMS: atom_id res chain seq x y z
N MET A 1 9.27 -11.58 -8.08
CA MET A 1 8.78 -12.05 -6.77
C MET A 1 7.54 -11.26 -6.32
N ILE A 2 6.60 -10.98 -7.23
CA ILE A 2 5.29 -10.38 -6.91
C ILE A 2 4.28 -11.14 -7.76
N SER A 3 4.09 -12.41 -7.43
CA SER A 3 2.99 -13.22 -7.94
C SER A 3 2.06 -13.49 -6.77
N PRO A 4 0.74 -13.55 -6.99
CA PRO A 4 -0.20 -13.96 -5.95
C PRO A 4 0.22 -15.30 -5.33
N GLY A 5 -0.18 -15.53 -4.08
CA GLY A 5 -0.03 -16.85 -3.46
C GLY A 5 -0.74 -17.92 -4.28
N PHE A 6 -0.24 -19.15 -4.25
CA PHE A 6 -0.92 -20.27 -4.89
C PHE A 6 -2.24 -20.59 -4.17
N ALA A 7 -3.23 -21.07 -4.91
CA ALA A 7 -4.49 -21.49 -4.34
C ALA A 7 -4.28 -22.73 -3.45
N VAL A 8 -4.76 -22.65 -2.21
CA VAL A 8 -4.72 -23.75 -1.23
C VAL A 8 -6.15 -24.09 -0.89
N ASP A 9 -6.51 -25.37 -1.01
CA ASP A 9 -7.81 -25.88 -0.58
C ASP A 9 -8.07 -25.54 0.89
N GLU A 10 -9.25 -25.00 1.18
CA GLU A 10 -9.63 -24.56 2.52
C GLU A 10 -9.65 -25.74 3.52
N GLY A 11 -9.96 -26.96 3.04
CA GLY A 11 -9.95 -28.17 3.86
C GLY A 11 -8.56 -28.51 4.41
N LEU A 12 -7.49 -28.07 3.74
CA LEU A 12 -6.09 -28.28 4.16
C LEU A 12 -5.59 -27.21 5.13
N ARG A 13 -6.36 -26.13 5.33
CA ARG A 13 -5.97 -25.03 6.25
C ARG A 13 -6.24 -25.40 7.70
N SER A 14 -5.58 -24.70 8.63
CA SER A 14 -5.78 -24.93 10.06
C SER A 14 -7.20 -24.55 10.51
N PRO A 15 -7.73 -25.16 11.58
CA PRO A 15 -9.05 -24.81 12.12
C PRO A 15 -9.18 -23.32 12.48
N THR A 16 -8.09 -22.72 12.95
CA THR A 16 -8.04 -21.29 13.28
C THR A 16 -8.13 -20.40 12.04
N SER A 17 -7.47 -20.78 10.93
CA SER A 17 -7.60 -20.07 9.64
C SER A 17 -9.03 -20.17 9.11
N GLN A 18 -9.60 -21.37 9.15
CA GLN A 18 -10.97 -21.63 8.70
C GLN A 18 -11.99 -20.82 9.51
N ALA A 19 -11.83 -20.74 10.83
CA ALA A 19 -12.68 -19.93 11.70
C ALA A 19 -12.57 -18.44 11.36
N ALA A 20 -11.35 -17.92 11.19
CA ALA A 20 -11.14 -16.52 10.82
C ALA A 20 -11.81 -16.15 9.49
N LYS A 21 -11.79 -17.07 8.50
CA LYS A 21 -12.49 -16.91 7.23
C LYS A 21 -14.01 -16.87 7.41
N LYS A 22 -14.57 -17.81 8.19
CA LYS A 22 -16.02 -17.84 8.51
C LYS A 22 -16.49 -16.57 9.23
N GLU A 23 -15.64 -16.01 10.09
CA GLU A 23 -15.91 -14.77 10.83
C GLU A 23 -15.69 -13.49 9.97
N GLY A 24 -15.36 -13.63 8.68
CA GLY A 24 -15.11 -12.50 7.78
C GLY A 24 -13.84 -11.71 8.10
N ARG A 25 -12.90 -12.31 8.85
CA ARG A 25 -11.61 -11.68 9.19
C ARG A 25 -10.56 -11.91 8.09
N GLU A 26 -10.86 -12.72 7.08
CA GLU A 26 -10.01 -12.85 5.89
C GLU A 26 -10.18 -11.61 5.01
N ARG A 27 -9.13 -10.78 4.95
CA ARG A 27 -9.09 -9.54 4.19
C ARG A 27 -8.08 -9.69 3.07
N ALA A 28 -8.55 -10.22 1.95
CA ALA A 28 -7.77 -10.38 0.73
C ALA A 28 -8.37 -9.52 -0.38
N TRP A 29 -7.50 -8.90 -1.17
CA TRP A 29 -7.90 -8.28 -2.43
C TRP A 29 -7.85 -9.31 -3.56
N ASP A 30 -8.65 -9.05 -4.60
CA ASP A 30 -8.66 -9.88 -5.80
C ASP A 30 -7.25 -9.92 -6.44
N PRO A 31 -6.67 -11.12 -6.65
CA PRO A 31 -5.37 -11.27 -7.30
C PRO A 31 -5.24 -10.58 -8.66
N GLU A 32 -6.32 -10.48 -9.43
CA GLU A 32 -6.30 -9.93 -10.79
C GLU A 32 -5.91 -8.46 -10.82
N ASP A 33 -6.36 -7.69 -9.83
CA ASP A 33 -6.16 -6.26 -9.78
C ASP A 33 -5.33 -5.79 -8.57
N MET A 34 -4.83 -6.73 -7.74
CA MET A 34 -3.98 -6.46 -6.57
C MET A 34 -2.70 -5.67 -6.91
N SER A 35 -2.19 -5.82 -8.14
CA SER A 35 -1.00 -5.10 -8.61
C SER A 35 -1.27 -3.62 -8.97
N LEU A 36 -2.54 -3.24 -9.10
CA LEU A 36 -2.94 -1.89 -9.47
C LEU A 36 -3.01 -0.98 -8.24
N PHE A 37 -2.53 0.26 -8.38
CA PHE A 37 -2.70 1.30 -7.37
C PHE A 37 -4.16 1.81 -7.39
N LYS A 38 -4.99 1.32 -6.46
CA LYS A 38 -6.41 1.69 -6.30
C LYS A 38 -6.71 2.13 -4.86
N PRO A 39 -6.48 3.40 -4.51
CA PRO A 39 -6.73 3.93 -3.15
C PRO A 39 -8.18 3.80 -2.70
N GLU A 40 -9.14 3.76 -3.63
CA GLU A 40 -10.57 3.71 -3.37
C GLU A 40 -10.99 2.43 -2.63
N ARG A 41 -10.17 1.37 -2.68
CA ARG A 41 -10.42 0.12 -1.94
C ARG A 41 -10.45 0.29 -0.43
N TRP A 42 -9.89 1.38 0.08
CA TRP A 42 -9.90 1.71 1.50
C TRP A 42 -11.18 2.45 1.93
N ILE A 43 -12.09 2.75 1.00
CA ILE A 43 -13.39 3.37 1.26
C ILE A 43 -14.48 2.29 1.21
N VAL A 44 -15.10 2.02 2.34
CA VAL A 44 -16.15 1.01 2.50
C VAL A 44 -17.41 1.71 3.02
N LYS A 45 -18.50 1.67 2.25
CA LYS A 45 -19.75 2.38 2.55
C LYS A 45 -19.52 3.89 2.80
N GLU A 46 -18.73 4.52 1.93
CA GLU A 46 -18.38 5.96 1.98
C GLU A 46 -17.42 6.37 3.10
N ASP A 47 -17.12 5.48 4.04
CA ASP A 47 -16.17 5.74 5.12
C ASP A 47 -14.81 5.08 4.88
N PHE A 48 -13.75 5.70 5.41
CA PHE A 48 -12.42 5.09 5.41
C PHE A 48 -12.33 3.94 6.41
N ASP A 49 -12.01 2.74 5.92
CA ASP A 49 -11.71 1.58 6.73
C ASP A 49 -10.23 1.19 6.57
N ALA A 50 -9.42 1.52 7.58
CA ALA A 50 -7.99 1.17 7.66
C ALA A 50 -7.73 -0.35 7.62
N THR A 51 -8.77 -1.15 7.68
CA THR A 51 -8.72 -2.59 7.72
C THR A 51 -9.38 -3.28 6.51
N ALA A 52 -9.76 -2.51 5.48
CA ALA A 52 -10.37 -2.99 4.25
C ALA A 52 -9.45 -3.86 3.36
N GLY A 53 -8.18 -4.03 3.72
CA GLY A 53 -7.21 -4.79 2.94
C GLY A 53 -6.16 -5.51 3.78
N PRO A 54 -5.37 -6.38 3.14
CA PRO A 54 -4.24 -7.04 3.79
C PRO A 54 -3.16 -6.02 4.13
N GLN A 55 -2.75 -5.94 5.41
CA GLN A 55 -1.75 -4.97 5.88
C GLN A 55 -0.59 -5.66 6.61
N LEU A 56 0.52 -5.88 5.89
CA LEU A 56 1.74 -6.51 6.41
C LEU A 56 2.98 -5.61 6.38
N ALA A 57 2.87 -4.37 5.87
CA ALA A 57 4.00 -3.46 5.70
C ALA A 57 4.76 -3.12 6.99
N PHE A 58 4.08 -3.22 8.14
CA PHE A 58 4.66 -2.97 9.46
C PHE A 58 4.71 -4.24 10.32
N GLY A 59 4.53 -5.43 9.74
CA GLY A 59 4.38 -6.67 10.50
C GLY A 59 3.10 -6.71 11.35
N LEU A 60 2.96 -7.79 12.12
CA LEU A 60 1.82 -8.05 13.01
C LEU A 60 2.32 -8.62 14.35
N GLY A 61 1.45 -8.57 15.37
CA GLY A 61 1.71 -9.15 16.68
C GLY A 61 2.84 -8.47 17.46
N THR A 62 3.50 -9.23 18.33
CA THR A 62 4.52 -8.74 19.27
C THR A 62 5.82 -8.25 18.61
N ARG A 63 6.02 -8.57 17.32
CA ARG A 63 7.15 -8.14 16.51
C ARG A 63 6.77 -7.10 15.44
N GLY A 64 5.59 -6.52 15.54
CA GLY A 64 5.21 -5.40 14.69
C GLY A 64 6.16 -4.20 14.84
N CYS A 65 6.29 -3.41 13.78
CA CYS A 65 7.13 -2.24 13.75
C CYS A 65 6.66 -1.22 14.80
N TYR A 66 7.51 -0.97 15.80
CA TYR A 66 7.27 0.01 16.85
C TYR A 66 7.07 1.43 16.28
N GLY A 67 7.75 1.75 15.18
CA GLY A 67 7.69 3.05 14.51
C GLY A 67 6.43 3.31 13.68
N LYS A 68 5.47 2.37 13.59
CA LYS A 68 4.28 2.50 12.71
C LYS A 68 3.54 3.83 12.87
N ARG A 69 3.36 4.30 14.11
CA ARG A 69 2.66 5.56 14.39
C ARG A 69 3.44 6.79 13.94
N LEU A 70 4.76 6.79 14.15
CA LEU A 70 5.64 7.86 13.73
C LEU A 70 5.66 7.98 12.21
N VAL A 71 5.85 6.85 11.51
CA VAL A 71 5.86 6.81 10.05
C VAL A 71 4.56 7.35 9.46
N TYR A 72 3.39 7.01 10.03
CA TYR A 72 2.14 7.58 9.57
C TYR A 72 2.03 9.09 9.77
N MET A 73 2.54 9.61 10.88
CA MET A 73 2.57 11.05 11.12
C MET A 73 3.46 11.76 10.09
N GLU A 74 4.69 11.28 9.91
CA GLU A 74 5.67 11.86 8.97
C GLU A 74 5.16 11.80 7.54
N MET A 75 4.59 10.67 7.09
CA MET A 75 4.04 10.52 5.75
C MET A 75 2.86 11.46 5.51
N ARG A 76 1.98 11.65 6.50
CA ARG A 76 0.87 12.61 6.39
C ARG A 76 1.39 14.03 6.25
N ILE A 77 2.37 14.43 7.04
CA ILE A 77 2.98 15.77 6.97
C ILE A 77 3.62 15.97 5.60
N LEU A 78 4.47 15.02 5.17
CA LEU A 78 5.16 15.09 3.89
C LEU A 78 4.19 15.19 2.71
N LEU A 79 3.21 14.29 2.62
CA LEU A 79 2.22 14.29 1.53
C LEU A 79 1.39 15.57 1.52
N THR A 80 0.96 16.05 2.70
CA THR A 80 0.19 17.29 2.81
C THR A 80 1.01 18.48 2.32
N LEU A 81 2.28 18.60 2.73
CA LEU A 81 3.14 19.68 2.27
C LEU A 81 3.40 19.63 0.77
N ILE A 82 3.59 18.43 0.20
CA ILE A 82 3.78 18.28 -1.25
C ILE A 82 2.52 18.75 -2.00
N VAL A 83 1.34 18.24 -1.64
CA VAL A 83 0.09 18.55 -2.34
C VAL A 83 -0.33 20.01 -2.13
N TRP A 84 -0.03 20.60 -0.96
CA TRP A 84 -0.38 21.98 -0.66
C TRP A 84 0.50 22.99 -1.41
N ASN A 85 1.78 22.69 -1.60
CA ASN A 85 2.74 23.66 -2.14
C ASN A 85 3.07 23.43 -3.61
N PHE A 86 2.76 22.26 -4.17
CA PHE A 86 3.15 21.90 -5.53
C PHE A 86 2.02 21.25 -6.34
N GLU A 87 1.95 21.65 -7.60
CA GLU A 87 1.29 20.90 -8.65
C GLU A 87 2.26 19.84 -9.20
N LEU A 88 1.89 18.55 -9.14
CA LEU A 88 2.69 17.44 -9.68
C LEU A 88 2.41 17.29 -11.18
N LEU A 89 3.37 17.68 -12.00
CA LEU A 89 3.27 17.61 -13.46
C LEU A 89 3.76 16.25 -13.98
N ALA A 90 3.27 15.86 -15.15
CA ALA A 90 3.70 14.65 -15.83
C ALA A 90 5.22 14.67 -16.14
N CYS A 91 5.90 13.59 -15.79
CA CYS A 91 7.28 13.33 -16.19
C CYS A 91 7.32 12.74 -17.61
N PRO A 92 8.41 12.94 -18.38
CA PRO A 92 8.62 12.21 -19.62
C PRO A 92 8.53 10.70 -19.43
N ALA A 93 7.94 9.98 -20.38
CA ALA A 93 7.71 8.53 -20.27
C ALA A 93 8.99 7.73 -19.98
N ALA A 94 10.14 8.16 -20.51
CA ALA A 94 11.45 7.55 -20.24
C ALA A 94 11.87 7.58 -18.76
N LEU A 95 11.32 8.52 -17.97
CA LEU A 95 11.63 8.75 -16.56
C LEU A 95 10.50 8.32 -15.62
N SER A 96 9.34 7.94 -16.15
CA SER A 96 8.13 7.59 -15.38
C SER A 96 7.89 6.07 -15.41
N GLY A 97 8.78 5.31 -14.75
CA GLY A 97 8.74 3.85 -14.72
C GLY A 97 8.62 3.27 -13.31
N TYR A 98 8.01 2.08 -13.19
CA TYR A 98 7.84 1.34 -11.93
C TYR A 98 8.95 0.32 -11.66
N LYS A 99 10.09 0.44 -12.35
CA LYS A 99 11.22 -0.49 -12.16
C LYS A 99 11.73 -0.38 -10.73
N SER A 100 11.89 -1.52 -10.08
CA SER A 100 12.48 -1.61 -8.75
C SER A 100 13.48 -2.75 -8.69
N ILE A 101 14.35 -2.71 -7.68
CA ILE A 101 15.29 -3.79 -7.39
C ILE A 101 15.12 -4.21 -5.95
N LEU A 102 14.97 -5.52 -5.77
CA LEU A 102 14.97 -6.13 -4.46
C LEU A 102 16.42 -6.35 -4.03
N ILE A 103 16.87 -5.56 -3.06
CA ILE A 103 18.14 -5.76 -2.33
C ILE A 103 17.76 -6.22 -0.91
N THR A 104 17.94 -5.35 0.08
CA THR A 104 17.38 -5.53 1.44
C THR A 104 15.91 -5.10 1.47
N THR A 105 15.59 -4.05 0.74
CA THR A 105 14.24 -3.53 0.53
C THR A 105 13.95 -3.48 -0.98
N ASN A 106 12.69 -3.24 -1.34
CA ASN A 106 12.31 -3.03 -2.74
C ASN A 106 12.56 -1.56 -3.12
N GLU A 107 13.70 -1.28 -3.73
CA GLU A 107 14.14 0.08 -4.06
C GLU A 107 13.70 0.50 -5.47
N PRO A 108 12.95 1.60 -5.62
CA PRO A 108 12.58 2.11 -6.94
C PRO A 108 13.79 2.70 -7.68
N ARG A 109 13.90 2.43 -8.98
CA ARG A 109 15.03 2.87 -9.83
C ARG A 109 14.85 4.27 -10.43
N GLN A 110 13.61 4.74 -10.57
CA GLN A 110 13.28 5.99 -11.24
C GLN A 110 12.27 6.78 -10.39
N CYS A 111 12.75 7.75 -9.60
CA CYS A 111 11.94 8.58 -8.69
C CYS A 111 12.01 10.06 -9.05
N TYR A 112 11.84 10.39 -10.33
CA TYR A 112 11.86 11.78 -10.78
C TYR A 112 10.49 12.42 -10.63
N VAL A 113 10.47 13.67 -10.17
CA VAL A 113 9.26 14.49 -10.05
C VAL A 113 9.43 15.79 -10.81
N LYS A 114 8.37 16.25 -11.48
CA LYS A 114 8.29 17.58 -12.07
C LYS A 114 7.29 18.39 -11.25
N LEU A 115 7.77 19.38 -10.52
CA LEU A 115 6.98 20.16 -9.59
C LEU A 115 6.82 21.59 -10.09
N LYS A 116 5.62 22.15 -9.94
CA LYS A 116 5.35 23.58 -10.11
C LYS A 116 4.86 24.14 -8.79
N ASN A 117 5.52 25.18 -8.28
CA ASN A 117 5.14 25.81 -7.02
C ASN A 117 3.80 26.54 -7.20
N ILE A 118 2.88 26.33 -6.25
CA ILE A 118 1.56 26.99 -6.18
C ILE A 118 1.37 27.77 -4.88
N ALA A 119 2.30 27.69 -3.93
CA ALA A 119 2.28 28.44 -2.70
C ALA A 119 2.90 29.83 -2.92
N GLY A 120 2.07 30.85 -3.07
CA GLY A 120 2.49 32.26 -3.18
C GLY A 120 2.19 32.95 -4.52
N SER A 121 1.37 32.35 -5.39
CA SER A 121 0.71 33.05 -6.51
C SER A 121 -0.68 33.56 -6.11
#